data_AF-A0A350DH08-F1
#
_entry.id   AF-A0A350DH08-F1
#
_cell.length_a   1.000
_cell.length_b   1.000
_cell.length_c   1.000
_cell.angle_alpha   90.00
_cell.angle_beta   90.00
_cell.angle_gamma   90.00
#
_symmetry.space_group_name_H-M   'P 1'
#
loop_
_entity.id
_entity.type
_entity.pdbx_description
1 polymer ?
#
loop_
_entity_poly.entity_id
_entity_poly.type
_entity_poly.pdbx_seq_one_letter_code
_entity_poly.pdbx_strand_id
1 'polypeptide(L)'
;SVAIADPTAYVEEGHAADLEARVRAFTVYLPGQNVTMLPEQLADDLCSLREGQERPALACTLNINADGSLGDYRFFAANVKSHAKLVYERVSDWIEGQGDWAPADNIAEQLHALRELTEARTAWRNEHALVFKDRPDYVFDLDEAGNVLGIHTEDRRIANRMIEESMIAANACCADFLASHIGHGIFNVHRAFEPEKA
;
A
#
# COMPACT_ATOMS: atom_id res chain seq x y z
N SER A 1 -4.78 -8.04 8.77
CA SER A 1 -4.69 -6.65 9.26
C SER A 1 -3.78 -5.84 8.37
N VAL A 2 -4.01 -4.53 8.31
CA VAL A 2 -3.14 -3.58 7.60
C VAL A 2 -2.60 -2.58 8.63
N ALA A 3 -1.29 -2.41 8.70
CA ALA A 3 -0.63 -1.43 9.56
C ALA A 3 0.07 -0.38 8.70
N ILE A 4 -0.32 0.88 8.88
CA ILE A 4 0.25 2.01 8.15
C ILE A 4 1.14 2.78 9.11
N ALA A 5 2.34 3.16 8.66
CA ALA A 5 3.24 4.02 9.41
C ALA A 5 2.50 5.26 9.93
N ASP A 6 2.83 5.71 11.14
CA ASP A 6 2.20 6.86 11.76
C ASP A 6 3.17 8.06 11.89
N PRO A 7 3.33 8.90 10.85
CA PRO A 7 4.06 10.15 10.96
C PRO A 7 3.45 11.13 11.98
N THR A 8 2.15 11.03 12.25
CA THR A 8 1.46 11.93 13.19
C THR A 8 1.83 11.66 14.64
N ALA A 9 2.40 10.49 14.93
CA ALA A 9 3.05 10.21 16.21
C ALA A 9 4.34 11.03 16.43
N TYR A 10 4.93 11.60 15.37
CA TYR A 10 6.18 12.37 15.42
C TYR A 10 6.01 13.84 15.08
N VAL A 11 4.99 14.18 14.29
CA VAL A 11 4.73 15.53 13.77
C VAL A 11 3.33 15.95 14.17
N GLU A 12 3.25 16.86 15.14
CA GLU A 12 1.99 17.46 15.57
C GLU A 12 1.46 18.46 14.52
N GLU A 13 0.13 18.66 14.52
CA GLU A 13 -0.53 19.66 13.69
C GLU A 13 0.03 21.07 13.96
N GLY A 14 0.35 21.80 12.90
CA GLY A 14 0.92 23.14 12.99
C GLY A 14 2.43 23.19 13.25
N HIS A 15 3.09 22.05 13.46
CA HIS A 15 4.55 21.99 13.48
C HIS A 15 5.14 22.39 12.11
N ALA A 16 6.37 22.93 12.07
CA ALA A 16 7.00 23.37 10.82
C ALA A 16 7.04 22.26 9.75
N ALA A 17 7.24 21.00 10.17
CA ALA A 17 7.21 19.85 9.28
C ALA A 17 5.79 19.56 8.72
N ASP A 18 4.73 19.76 9.50
CA ASP A 18 3.34 19.65 9.02
C ASP A 18 3.03 20.75 7.99
N LEU A 19 3.40 22.00 8.29
CA LEU A 19 3.20 23.13 7.39
C LEU A 19 3.91 22.90 6.04
N GLU A 20 5.13 22.39 6.05
CA GLU A 20 5.87 22.07 4.83
C GLU A 20 5.27 20.86 4.09
N ALA A 21 4.89 19.79 4.81
CA ALA A 21 4.26 18.62 4.20
C ALA A 21 2.96 19.00 3.47
N ARG A 22 2.18 19.94 4.04
CA ARG A 22 0.96 20.50 3.43
C ARG A 22 1.24 21.26 2.13
N VAL A 23 2.35 21.99 2.07
CA VAL A 23 2.77 22.70 0.85
C VAL A 23 3.21 21.71 -0.23
N ARG A 24 3.95 20.66 0.14
CA ARG A 24 4.42 19.63 -0.80
C ARG A 24 3.31 18.70 -1.27
N ALA A 25 2.34 18.40 -0.41
CA ALA A 25 1.20 17.49 -0.56
C ALA A 25 1.54 16.01 -0.82
N PHE A 26 2.54 15.71 -1.66
CA PHE A 26 2.96 14.35 -2.00
C PHE A 26 4.48 14.29 -2.24
N THR A 27 5.06 13.10 -2.07
CA THR A 27 6.41 12.81 -2.57
C THR A 27 6.37 12.74 -4.09
N VAL A 28 7.27 13.46 -4.76
CA VAL A 28 7.40 13.40 -6.23
C VAL A 28 8.45 12.33 -6.57
N TYR A 29 8.03 11.31 -7.31
CA TYR A 29 8.91 10.23 -7.78
C TYR A 29 9.37 10.54 -9.21
N LEU A 30 10.68 10.70 -9.38
CA LEU A 30 11.35 10.90 -10.67
C LEU A 30 12.23 9.69 -10.98
N PRO A 31 12.62 9.45 -12.24
CA PRO A 31 13.64 8.45 -12.55
C PRO A 31 14.92 8.73 -11.74
N GLY A 32 15.33 7.76 -10.90
CA GLY A 32 16.56 7.82 -10.12
C GLY A 32 16.54 8.66 -8.84
N GLN A 33 15.47 9.39 -8.56
CA GLN A 33 15.41 10.25 -7.37
C GLN A 33 13.96 10.51 -6.92
N ASN A 34 13.79 10.77 -5.63
CA ASN A 34 12.52 11.18 -5.06
C ASN A 34 12.69 12.53 -4.33
N VAL A 35 11.67 13.38 -4.44
CA VAL A 35 11.57 14.60 -3.63
C VAL A 35 10.55 14.32 -2.54
N THR A 36 11.02 14.04 -1.33
CA THR A 36 10.18 13.55 -0.24
C THR A 36 9.24 14.62 0.31
N MET A 37 8.00 14.24 0.63
CA MET A 37 7.02 15.11 1.30
C MET A 37 7.46 15.47 2.72
N LEU A 38 7.98 14.48 3.45
CA LEU A 38 8.49 14.64 4.80
C LEU A 38 10.01 14.75 4.79
N PRO A 39 10.64 15.32 5.84
CA PRO A 39 12.08 15.22 6.04
C PRO A 39 12.56 13.77 5.94
N GLU A 40 13.68 13.52 5.27
CA GLU A 40 14.23 12.17 5.01
C GLU A 40 14.40 11.36 6.31
N GLN A 41 14.83 12.00 7.40
CA GLN A 41 14.96 11.35 8.71
C GLN A 41 13.63 10.79 9.23
N LEU A 42 12.52 11.46 8.96
CA LEU A 42 11.19 10.97 9.31
C LEU A 42 10.72 9.90 8.31
N ALA A 43 10.85 10.16 7.01
CA ALA A 43 10.35 9.27 5.97
C ALA A 43 11.10 7.93 5.93
N ASP A 44 12.43 7.96 5.93
CA ASP A 44 13.27 6.79 5.62
C ASP A 44 13.69 6.00 6.86
N ASP A 45 13.60 6.60 8.06
CA ASP A 45 14.02 5.96 9.31
C ASP A 45 12.90 5.81 10.34
N LEU A 46 12.36 6.91 10.85
CA LEU A 46 11.42 6.87 11.99
C LEU A 46 10.06 6.30 11.60
N CYS A 47 9.49 6.71 10.47
CA CYS A 47 8.19 6.21 10.01
C CYS A 47 8.30 4.89 9.25
N SER A 48 9.46 4.61 8.66
CA SER A 48 9.68 3.37 7.89
C SER A 48 9.50 2.14 8.78
N LEU A 49 8.62 1.22 8.37
CA LEU A 49 8.31 -0.04 9.06
C LEU A 49 9.43 -1.07 8.85
N ARG A 50 10.63 -0.75 9.31
CA ARG A 50 11.85 -1.55 9.14
C ARG A 50 11.72 -2.91 9.83
N GLU A 51 12.26 -3.94 9.17
CA GLU A 51 12.34 -5.29 9.72
C GLU A 51 13.04 -5.30 11.08
N GLY A 52 12.47 -6.04 12.03
CA GLY A 52 13.04 -6.23 13.36
C GLY A 52 12.95 -5.01 14.28
N GLN A 53 12.34 -3.90 13.85
CA GLN A 53 12.22 -2.69 14.64
C GLN A 53 10.77 -2.43 15.05
N GLU A 54 10.56 -2.01 16.29
CA GLU A 54 9.26 -1.57 16.77
C GLU A 54 8.97 -0.15 16.27
N ARG A 55 7.77 0.06 15.72
CA ARG A 55 7.34 1.30 15.08
C ARG A 55 5.89 1.62 15.39
N PRO A 56 5.54 2.90 15.64
CA PRO A 56 4.15 3.30 15.76
C PRO A 56 3.45 3.19 14.41
N ALA A 57 2.22 2.70 14.44
CA ALA A 57 1.38 2.52 13.27
C ALA A 57 -0.08 2.77 13.63
N LEU A 58 -0.82 3.32 12.68
CA LEU A 58 -2.27 3.25 12.66
C LEU A 58 -2.66 1.94 11.97
N ALA A 59 -3.28 1.03 12.73
CA ALA A 59 -3.64 -0.29 12.27
C ALA A 59 -5.13 -0.43 12.04
N CYS A 60 -5.48 -1.27 11.07
CA CYS A 60 -6.84 -1.72 10.77
C CYS A 60 -6.89 -3.25 10.79
N THR A 61 -7.68 -3.81 11.71
CA THR A 61 -8.15 -5.20 11.59
C THR A 61 -9.43 -5.18 10.77
N LEU A 62 -9.52 -6.01 9.75
CA LEU A 62 -10.69 -6.12 8.88
C LEU A 62 -10.91 -7.59 8.52
N ASN A 63 -12.18 -7.98 8.45
CA ASN A 63 -12.59 -9.32 8.05
C ASN A 63 -12.96 -9.33 6.57
N ILE A 64 -12.50 -10.34 5.84
CA ILE A 64 -12.95 -10.63 4.47
C ILE A 64 -13.80 -11.90 4.54
N ASN A 65 -15.02 -11.81 4.04
CA ASN A 65 -15.91 -12.96 3.93
C ASN A 65 -15.44 -13.91 2.83
N ALA A 66 -15.94 -15.14 2.83
CA ALA A 66 -15.56 -16.16 1.85
C ALA A 66 -15.86 -15.77 0.39
N ASP A 67 -16.85 -14.91 0.16
CA ASP A 67 -17.19 -14.34 -1.15
C ASP A 67 -16.32 -13.14 -1.54
N GLY A 68 -15.37 -12.74 -0.69
CA GLY A 68 -14.52 -11.57 -0.87
C GLY A 68 -15.16 -10.26 -0.44
N SER A 69 -16.39 -10.21 0.08
CA SER A 69 -16.97 -8.98 0.61
C SER A 69 -16.27 -8.53 1.91
N LEU A 70 -16.28 -7.22 2.17
CA LEU A 70 -15.76 -6.65 3.42
C LEU A 70 -16.76 -6.90 4.56
N GLY A 71 -16.26 -7.41 5.68
CA GLY A 71 -17.00 -7.56 6.93
C GLY A 71 -16.60 -6.52 7.96
N ASP A 72 -16.69 -6.90 9.24
CA ASP A 72 -16.34 -6.02 10.36
C ASP A 72 -14.89 -5.55 10.30
N TYR A 73 -14.68 -4.31 10.73
CA TYR A 73 -13.36 -3.71 10.83
C TYR A 73 -13.21 -2.85 12.09
N ARG A 74 -11.96 -2.57 12.46
CA ARG A 74 -11.61 -1.71 13.59
C ARG A 74 -10.27 -1.03 13.35
N PHE A 75 -10.24 0.29 13.52
CA PHE A 75 -9.03 1.10 13.56
C PHE A 75 -8.51 1.27 14.99
N PHE A 76 -7.20 1.24 15.18
CA PHE A 76 -6.53 1.49 16.46
C PHE A 76 -5.06 1.85 16.27
N ALA A 77 -4.51 2.65 17.18
CA ALA A 77 -3.07 2.88 17.26
C ALA A 77 -2.37 1.64 17.83
N ALA A 78 -1.21 1.29 17.28
CA ALA A 78 -0.41 0.14 17.69
C ALA A 78 1.09 0.40 17.53
N ASN A 79 1.90 -0.32 18.30
CA ASN A 79 3.30 -0.52 17.95
C ASN A 79 3.44 -1.85 17.23
N VAL A 80 4.06 -1.83 16.05
CA VAL A 80 4.25 -3.02 15.21
C VAL A 80 5.72 -3.31 15.01
N LYS A 81 6.06 -4.58 14.87
CA LYS A 81 7.40 -5.05 14.53
C LYS A 81 7.32 -5.92 13.28
N SER A 82 7.88 -5.43 12.17
CA SER A 82 7.93 -6.21 10.93
C SER A 82 8.87 -7.40 11.10
N HIS A 83 8.44 -8.57 10.64
CA HIS A 83 9.20 -9.82 10.78
C HIS A 83 10.04 -10.15 9.55
N ALA A 84 9.81 -9.48 8.42
CA ALA A 84 10.56 -9.67 7.19
C ALA A 84 10.40 -8.47 6.25
N LYS A 85 11.49 -8.07 5.59
CA LYS A 85 11.45 -7.22 4.40
C LYS A 85 11.39 -8.09 3.15
N LEU A 86 10.20 -8.15 2.54
CA LEU A 86 9.93 -8.97 1.37
C LEU A 86 10.03 -8.15 0.07
N VAL A 87 10.36 -8.83 -1.03
CA VAL A 87 10.49 -8.23 -2.38
C VAL A 87 9.44 -8.88 -3.28
N TYR A 88 8.71 -8.07 -4.05
CA TYR A 88 7.59 -8.52 -4.88
C TYR A 88 7.96 -9.65 -5.82
N GLU A 89 9.09 -9.55 -6.51
CA GLU A 89 9.59 -10.56 -7.44
C GLU A 89 9.79 -11.90 -6.74
N ARG A 90 10.56 -11.93 -5.65
CA ARG A 90 10.83 -13.15 -4.87
C ARG A 90 9.57 -13.80 -4.30
N VAL A 91 8.64 -12.99 -3.80
CA VAL A 91 7.37 -13.52 -3.29
C VAL A 91 6.52 -14.08 -4.42
N SER A 92 6.47 -13.41 -5.56
CA SER A 92 5.72 -13.89 -6.73
C SER A 92 6.32 -15.18 -7.27
N ASP A 93 7.65 -15.25 -7.44
CA ASP A 93 8.37 -16.44 -7.86
C ASP A 93 8.03 -17.62 -6.95
N TRP A 94 8.19 -17.45 -5.64
CA TRP A 94 7.93 -18.51 -4.66
C TRP A 94 6.48 -19.01 -4.72
N ILE A 95 5.49 -18.12 -4.80
CA ILE A 95 4.08 -18.49 -4.88
C ILE A 95 3.73 -19.20 -6.19
N GLU A 96 4.39 -18.83 -7.28
CA GLU A 96 4.21 -19.39 -8.61
C GLU A 96 5.03 -20.67 -8.83
N GLY A 97 5.80 -21.12 -7.82
CA GLY A 97 6.63 -22.32 -7.91
C GLY A 97 7.88 -22.14 -8.76
N GLN A 98 8.40 -20.91 -8.82
CA GLN A 98 9.59 -20.49 -9.57
C GLN A 98 10.67 -19.98 -8.61
N GLY A 99 11.92 -19.95 -9.09
CA GLY A 99 13.06 -19.44 -8.32
C GLY A 99 13.49 -20.32 -7.13
N ASP A 100 14.56 -19.90 -6.45
CA ASP A 100 15.20 -20.66 -5.36
C ASP A 100 14.95 -20.04 -3.97
N TRP A 101 14.31 -18.87 -3.91
CA TRP A 101 14.04 -18.19 -2.65
C TRP A 101 12.79 -18.77 -1.97
N ALA A 102 12.86 -19.01 -0.67
CA ALA A 102 11.72 -19.37 0.16
C ALA A 102 11.70 -18.55 1.46
N PRO A 103 10.50 -18.10 1.91
CA PRO A 103 10.34 -17.47 3.21
C PRO A 103 10.47 -18.50 4.35
N ALA A 104 10.68 -18.02 5.58
CA ALA A 104 10.54 -18.87 6.77
C ALA A 104 9.08 -19.37 6.92
N ASP A 105 8.88 -20.54 7.53
CA ASP A 105 7.57 -21.22 7.60
C ASP A 105 6.43 -20.32 8.12
N ASN A 106 6.69 -19.53 9.16
CA ASN A 106 5.70 -18.61 9.71
C ASN A 106 5.34 -17.46 8.75
N ILE A 107 6.27 -17.04 7.90
CA ILE A 107 6.03 -16.03 6.86
C ILE A 107 5.33 -16.67 5.65
N ALA A 108 5.68 -17.92 5.31
CA ALA A 108 5.02 -18.69 4.27
C ALA A 108 3.50 -18.82 4.53
N GLU A 109 3.12 -19.13 5.78
CA GLU A 109 1.72 -19.21 6.20
C GLU A 109 0.98 -17.87 5.98
N GLN A 110 1.60 -16.75 6.37
CA GLN A 110 1.02 -15.42 6.17
C GLN A 110 0.87 -15.06 4.68
N LEU A 111 1.85 -15.44 3.85
CA LEU A 111 1.79 -15.19 2.40
C LEU A 111 0.71 -16.02 1.71
N HIS A 112 0.50 -17.28 2.13
CA HIS A 112 -0.61 -18.09 1.66
C HIS A 112 -1.96 -17.49 2.06
N ALA A 113 -2.13 -17.06 3.32
CA ALA A 113 -3.35 -16.40 3.76
C ALA A 113 -3.62 -15.08 3.00
N LEU A 114 -2.58 -14.29 2.74
CA LEU A 114 -2.69 -13.08 1.91
C LEU A 114 -3.08 -13.41 0.47
N ARG A 115 -2.57 -14.51 -0.10
CA ARG A 115 -2.97 -14.99 -1.42
C ARG A 115 -4.45 -15.33 -1.48
N GLU A 116 -4.94 -16.14 -0.55
CA GLU A 116 -6.35 -16.52 -0.49
C GLU A 116 -7.27 -15.31 -0.36
N LEU A 117 -6.91 -14.37 0.53
CA LEU A 117 -7.60 -13.08 0.65
C LEU A 117 -7.63 -12.32 -0.67
N THR A 118 -6.50 -12.26 -1.38
CA THR A 118 -6.36 -11.54 -2.64
C THR A 118 -7.22 -12.15 -3.72
N GLU A 119 -7.21 -13.48 -3.86
CA GLU A 119 -8.03 -14.20 -4.84
C GLU A 119 -9.53 -13.95 -4.60
N ALA A 120 -9.99 -14.05 -3.33
CA ALA A 120 -11.37 -13.74 -2.97
C ALA A 120 -11.75 -12.27 -3.25
N ARG A 121 -10.89 -11.33 -2.86
CA ARG A 121 -11.10 -9.89 -3.07
C ARG A 121 -11.15 -9.52 -4.55
N THR A 122 -10.24 -10.05 -5.35
CA THR A 122 -10.20 -9.82 -6.79
C THR A 122 -11.45 -10.41 -7.47
N ALA A 123 -11.89 -11.62 -7.09
CA ALA A 123 -13.12 -12.21 -7.61
C ALA A 123 -14.34 -11.32 -7.31
N TRP A 124 -14.49 -10.88 -6.05
CA TRP A 124 -15.56 -9.99 -5.65
C TRP A 124 -15.54 -8.67 -6.43
N ARG A 125 -14.37 -8.04 -6.59
CA ARG A 125 -14.24 -6.78 -7.34
C ARG A 125 -14.55 -6.95 -8.82
N ASN A 126 -14.20 -8.07 -9.45
CA ASN A 126 -14.53 -8.32 -10.85
C ASN A 126 -16.05 -8.40 -11.08
N GLU A 127 -16.81 -8.87 -10.09
CA GLU A 127 -18.26 -9.00 -10.17
C GLU A 127 -18.99 -7.71 -9.77
N HIS A 128 -18.45 -6.94 -8.81
CA HIS A 128 -19.16 -5.85 -8.15
C HIS A 128 -18.58 -4.45 -8.42
N ALA A 129 -17.42 -4.37 -9.07
CA ALA A 129 -16.72 -3.11 -9.31
C ALA A 129 -16.08 -3.05 -10.70
N LEU A 130 -15.59 -1.87 -11.07
CA LEU A 130 -14.77 -1.72 -12.27
C LEU A 130 -13.31 -2.02 -11.91
N VAL A 131 -12.77 -3.06 -12.55
CA VAL A 131 -11.35 -3.40 -12.48
C VAL A 131 -10.65 -2.87 -13.71
N PHE A 132 -9.66 -1.99 -13.50
CA PHE A 132 -8.87 -1.45 -14.58
C PHE A 132 -8.01 -2.55 -15.20
N LYS A 133 -7.86 -2.52 -16.52
CA LYS A 133 -6.87 -3.37 -17.19
C LYS A 133 -5.48 -2.92 -16.77
N ASP A 134 -4.64 -3.89 -16.46
CA ASP A 134 -3.23 -3.67 -16.16
C ASP A 134 -2.57 -2.93 -17.33
N ARG A 135 -1.73 -1.96 -16.97
CA ARG A 135 -0.78 -1.32 -17.87
C ARG A 135 0.61 -1.62 -17.33
N PRO A 136 1.60 -1.86 -18.20
CA PRO A 136 2.96 -2.06 -17.74
C PRO A 136 3.46 -0.79 -17.05
N ASP A 137 4.09 -0.98 -15.90
CA ASP A 137 4.87 0.07 -15.25
C ASP A 137 6.28 0.06 -15.88
N TYR A 138 6.82 1.24 -16.18
CA TYR A 138 8.13 1.38 -16.83
C TYR A 138 9.19 1.78 -15.81
N VAL A 139 10.27 1.00 -15.75
CA VAL A 139 11.41 1.24 -14.86
C VAL A 139 12.61 1.68 -15.69
N PHE A 140 13.30 2.71 -15.19
CA PHE A 140 14.47 3.30 -15.82
C PHE A 140 15.73 2.78 -15.13
N ASP A 141 16.58 2.10 -15.89
CA ASP A 141 17.92 1.71 -15.44
C ASP A 141 18.86 2.90 -15.64
N LEU A 142 19.47 3.39 -14.57
CA LEU A 142 20.33 4.57 -14.60
C LEU A 142 21.75 4.22 -14.16
N ASP A 143 22.74 4.90 -14.75
CA ASP A 143 24.11 4.88 -14.24
C ASP A 143 24.30 5.83 -13.04
N GLU A 144 25.50 5.84 -12.45
CA GLU A 144 25.83 6.72 -11.31
C GLU A 144 25.73 8.22 -11.65
N ALA A 145 25.82 8.59 -12.93
CA ALA A 145 25.67 9.96 -13.40
C ALA A 145 24.21 10.33 -13.74
N GLY A 146 23.28 9.38 -13.60
CA GLY A 146 21.85 9.55 -13.92
C GLY A 146 21.52 9.39 -15.41
N ASN A 147 22.43 8.88 -16.24
CA ASN A 147 22.14 8.60 -17.65
C ASN A 147 21.33 7.31 -17.77
N VAL A 148 20.35 7.31 -18.68
CA VAL A 148 19.50 6.14 -18.95
C VAL A 148 20.31 5.06 -19.68
N LEU A 149 20.51 3.93 -19.01
CA LEU A 149 21.10 2.71 -19.57
C LEU A 149 20.06 1.89 -20.33
N GLY A 150 18.81 1.91 -19.86
CA GLY A 150 17.72 1.12 -20.41
C GLY A 150 16.38 1.49 -19.80
N ILE A 151 15.32 1.01 -20.44
CA ILE A 151 13.96 1.07 -19.93
C ILE A 151 13.37 -0.32 -20.10
N HIS A 152 12.88 -0.90 -19.02
CA HIS A 152 12.18 -2.18 -19.04
C HIS A 152 10.80 -2.05 -18.40
N THR A 153 9.93 -3.01 -18.70
CA THR A 153 8.59 -3.08 -18.13
C THR A 153 8.59 -4.07 -16.97
N GLU A 154 7.98 -3.68 -15.85
CA GLU A 154 7.66 -4.59 -14.77
C GLU A 154 6.19 -5.01 -14.85
N ASP A 155 5.96 -6.32 -14.86
CA ASP A 155 4.61 -6.88 -14.84
C ASP A 155 4.06 -6.94 -13.42
N ARG A 156 2.77 -6.62 -13.28
CA ARG A 156 2.05 -6.74 -12.00
C ARG A 156 1.71 -8.20 -11.71
N ARG A 157 2.54 -8.83 -10.87
CA ARG A 157 2.39 -10.22 -10.45
C ARG A 157 1.60 -10.34 -9.15
N ILE A 158 1.44 -11.57 -8.66
CA ILE A 158 0.57 -11.89 -7.52
C ILE A 158 0.94 -11.10 -6.26
N ALA A 159 2.23 -10.89 -5.97
CA ALA A 159 2.64 -10.14 -4.79
C ALA A 159 2.24 -8.66 -4.86
N ASN A 160 2.27 -8.04 -6.05
CA ASN A 160 1.78 -6.67 -6.24
C ASN A 160 0.27 -6.60 -5.97
N ARG A 161 -0.49 -7.58 -6.50
CA ARG A 161 -1.95 -7.68 -6.30
C ARG A 161 -2.33 -7.88 -4.83
N MET A 162 -1.52 -8.62 -4.06
CA MET A 162 -1.76 -8.79 -2.63
C MET A 162 -1.76 -7.47 -1.87
N ILE A 163 -0.77 -6.62 -2.15
CA ILE A 163 -0.68 -5.31 -1.53
C ILE A 163 -1.80 -4.41 -2.06
N GLU A 164 -2.07 -4.42 -3.36
CA GLU A 164 -3.16 -3.64 -3.96
C GLU A 164 -4.51 -3.93 -3.29
N GLU A 165 -4.94 -5.19 -3.24
CA GLU A 165 -6.24 -5.58 -2.66
C GLU A 165 -6.30 -5.27 -1.16
N SER A 166 -5.20 -5.49 -0.43
CA SER A 166 -5.12 -5.15 0.99
C SER A 166 -5.29 -3.65 1.23
N MET A 167 -4.64 -2.81 0.42
CA MET A 167 -4.74 -1.35 0.55
C MET A 167 -6.11 -0.84 0.13
N ILE A 168 -6.70 -1.39 -0.94
CA ILE A 168 -8.06 -1.05 -1.37
C ILE A 168 -9.07 -1.39 -0.27
N ALA A 169 -8.96 -2.58 0.34
CA ALA A 169 -9.81 -2.99 1.46
C ALA A 169 -9.69 -2.05 2.66
N ALA A 170 -8.45 -1.74 3.08
CA ALA A 170 -8.22 -0.83 4.20
C ALA A 170 -8.74 0.60 3.93
N ASN A 171 -8.56 1.10 2.71
CA ASN A 171 -9.06 2.42 2.31
C ASN A 171 -10.59 2.46 2.24
N ALA A 172 -11.23 1.38 1.79
CA ALA A 172 -12.69 1.27 1.80
C ALA A 172 -13.24 1.28 3.24
N CYS A 173 -12.61 0.54 4.16
CA CYS A 173 -12.95 0.60 5.59
C CYS A 173 -12.73 2.01 6.18
N CYS A 174 -11.66 2.70 5.79
CA CYS A 174 -11.38 4.07 6.26
C CYS A 174 -12.45 5.06 5.76
N ALA A 175 -12.82 4.98 4.48
CA ALA A 175 -13.87 5.79 3.89
C ALA A 175 -15.22 5.57 4.60
N ASP A 176 -15.60 4.31 4.84
CA ASP A 176 -16.81 3.97 5.58
C ASP A 176 -16.77 4.49 7.03
N PHE A 177 -15.62 4.33 7.71
CA PHE A 177 -15.44 4.82 9.08
C PHE A 177 -15.65 6.33 9.17
N LEU A 178 -14.96 7.10 8.32
CA LEU A 178 -15.05 8.56 8.29
C LEU A 178 -16.47 9.02 7.93
N ALA A 179 -17.11 8.39 6.95
CA ALA A 179 -18.48 8.74 6.55
C ALA A 179 -19.49 8.46 7.66
N SER A 180 -19.39 7.31 8.32
CA SER A 180 -20.39 6.84 9.30
C SER A 180 -20.23 7.46 10.69
N HIS A 181 -19.00 7.81 11.10
CA HIS A 181 -18.73 8.27 12.48
C HIS A 181 -18.32 9.74 12.57
N ILE A 182 -17.68 10.29 11.54
CA ILE A 182 -17.10 11.64 11.56
C ILE A 182 -17.89 12.61 10.65
N GLY A 183 -18.48 12.09 9.57
CA GLY A 183 -19.27 12.85 8.60
C GLY A 183 -18.44 13.74 7.66
N HIS A 184 -17.12 13.72 7.78
CA HIS A 184 -16.19 14.44 6.91
C HIS A 184 -14.81 13.78 6.89
N GLY A 185 -13.99 14.13 5.90
CA GLY A 185 -12.66 13.56 5.70
C GLY A 185 -12.10 13.91 4.31
N ILE A 186 -10.90 13.43 4.02
CA ILE A 186 -10.30 13.57 2.69
C ILE A 186 -10.69 12.34 1.86
N PHE A 187 -11.64 12.52 0.94
CA PHE A 187 -12.14 11.45 0.07
C PHE A 187 -11.57 11.58 -1.34
N ASN A 188 -11.17 10.44 -1.92
CA ASN A 188 -10.88 10.33 -3.35
C ASN A 188 -12.19 10.06 -4.10
N VAL A 189 -12.68 11.04 -4.85
CA VAL A 189 -13.95 10.94 -5.58
C VAL A 189 -13.68 11.01 -7.08
N HIS A 190 -14.07 9.96 -7.80
CA HIS A 190 -14.09 9.94 -9.25
C HIS A 190 -15.52 10.14 -9.74
N ARG A 191 -15.85 11.33 -10.25
CA ARG A 191 -17.14 11.55 -10.90
C ARG A 191 -17.16 10.75 -12.20
N ALA A 192 -18.26 10.06 -12.47
CA ALA A 192 -18.47 9.37 -13.74
C ALA A 192 -18.62 10.42 -14.88
N PHE A 193 -19.31 10.07 -15.95
CA PHE A 193 -19.57 11.03 -17.02
C PHE A 193 -20.37 12.23 -16.50
N GLU A 194 -20.01 13.42 -16.96
CA GLU A 194 -20.86 14.60 -16.76
C GLU A 194 -22.24 14.31 -17.38
N PRO A 195 -23.35 14.75 -16.74
CA PRO A 195 -24.70 14.46 -17.24
C PRO A 195 -24.92 14.90 -18.70
N GLU A 196 -24.18 15.91 -19.16
CA GLU A 196 -24.24 16.45 -20.53
C GLU A 196 -23.47 15.61 -21.57
N LYS A 197 -22.68 14.62 -21.12
CA LYS A 197 -21.81 13.77 -21.97
C LYS A 197 -22.14 12.28 -21.86
N ALA A 198 -23.25 11.92 -21.21
CA ALA A 198 -23.72 10.55 -21.02
C ALA A 198 -24.70 10.10 -22.12
#